data_AF-A0AAC8VAY7-F1
#
_entry.id   AF-A0AAC8VAY7-F1
#
_cell.length_a   1.000
_cell.length_b   1.000
_cell.length_c   1.000
_cell.angle_alpha   90.00
_cell.angle_beta   90.00
_cell.angle_gamma   90.00
#
_symmetry.space_group_name_H-M   'P 1'
#
loop_
_entity.id
_entity.type
_entity.pdbx_description
1 polymer ?
#
loop_
_entity_poly.entity_id
_entity_poly.type
_entity_poly.pdbx_seq_one_letter_code
_entity_poly.pdbx_strand_id
1 'polypeptide(L)' 'MLKKAVIEHFGSQHAVAKALQVSDSAVSQWKGVIPERAALLVHQITKGKLKYSKDFYKKIA' A
#
# COMPACT_ATOMS: atom_id res chain seq x y z
N MET A 1 1.18 3.67 -5.81
CA MET A 1 2.00 2.53 -5.36
C MET A 1 1.43 1.24 -5.91
N LEU A 2 2.27 0.35 -6.45
CA LEU A 2 1.83 -0.97 -6.91
C LEU A 2 1.64 -1.91 -5.71
N LYS A 3 0.53 -2.66 -5.72
CA LYS A 3 0.24 -3.70 -4.72
C LYS A 3 1.40 -4.69 -4.58
N LYS A 4 1.96 -5.11 -5.73
CA LYS A 4 3.02 -6.11 -5.79
C LYS A 4 4.30 -5.67 -5.05
N ALA A 5 4.75 -4.44 -5.29
CA ALA A 5 5.93 -3.88 -4.62
C ALA A 5 5.75 -3.76 -3.10
N VAL A 6 4.54 -3.45 -2.64
CA VAL A 6 4.22 -3.37 -1.20
C VAL A 6 4.24 -4.77 -0.58
N ILE A 7 3.63 -5.76 -1.25
CA ILE A 7 3.64 -7.15 -0.80
C ILE A 7 5.08 -7.71 -0.79
N GLU A 8 5.90 -7.42 -1.80
CA GLU A 8 7.30 -7.84 -1.83
C GLU A 8 8.12 -7.22 -0.69
N HIS A 9 7.88 -5.95 -0.35
CA HIS A 9 8.63 -5.30 0.72
C HIS A 9 8.22 -5.76 2.13
N PHE A 10 6.93 -6.02 2.32
CA PHE A 10 6.41 -6.58 3.58
C PHE A 10 6.50 -8.12 3.63
N GLY A 11 6.88 -8.76 2.52
CA GLY A 11 6.94 -10.21 2.34
C GLY A 11 5.59 -10.90 2.10
N SER A 12 4.47 -10.36 2.62
CA SER A 12 3.16 -11.03 2.50
C SER A 12 2.00 -10.04 2.59
N GLN A 13 0.87 -10.38 1.96
CA GLN A 13 -0.38 -9.61 2.10
C GLN A 13 -0.85 -9.53 3.55
N HIS A 14 -0.65 -10.59 4.32
CA HIS A 14 -1.00 -10.65 5.74
C HIS A 14 -0.15 -9.70 6.59
N ALA A 15 1.15 -9.57 6.27
CA ALA A 15 2.04 -8.63 6.94
C ALA A 15 1.62 -7.17 6.65
N VAL A 16 1.19 -6.89 5.42
CA VAL A 16 0.62 -5.60 5.05
C VAL A 16 -0.70 -5.34 5.79
N ALA A 17 -1.62 -6.30 5.81
CA ALA A 17 -2.90 -6.20 6.53
C ALA A 17 -2.68 -5.88 8.02
N LYS A 18 -1.78 -6.64 8.67
CA LYS A 18 -1.38 -6.44 10.06
C LYS A 18 -0.73 -5.08 10.31
N ALA A 19 0.13 -4.64 9.39
CA ALA A 19 0.81 -3.36 9.48
C ALA A 19 -0.19 -2.19 9.40
N LEU A 20 -1.14 -2.25 8.46
CA LEU A 20 -2.16 -1.22 8.30
C LEU A 20 -3.34 -1.35 9.28
N GLN A 21 -3.39 -2.41 10.10
CA GLN A 21 -4.56 -2.77 10.92
C GLN A 21 -5.87 -2.83 10.10
N VAL A 22 -5.78 -3.37 8.88
CA VAL A 22 -6.93 -3.61 8.01
C VAL A 22 -7.12 -5.11 7.82
N SER A 23 -8.32 -5.52 7.44
CA SER A 23 -8.59 -6.93 7.13
C SER A 23 -7.87 -7.37 5.87
N ASP A 24 -7.51 -8.66 5.79
CA ASP A 24 -6.93 -9.28 4.59
C ASP A 24 -7.78 -9.08 3.34
N SER A 25 -9.11 -9.07 3.51
CA SER A 25 -10.08 -8.76 2.47
C SER A 25 -9.85 -7.38 1.85
N ALA A 26 -9.47 -6.39 2.65
CA ALA A 26 -9.17 -5.04 2.15
C ALA A 26 -7.92 -5.04 1.27
N VAL A 27 -6.88 -5.78 1.65
CA VAL A 27 -5.64 -5.94 0.85
C VAL A 27 -5.89 -6.74 -0.43
N SER A 28 -6.80 -7.72 -0.38
CA SER A 28 -7.23 -8.48 -1.54
C SER A 28 -8.06 -7.65 -2.53
N GLN A 29 -8.91 -6.75 -2.03
CA GLN A 29 -9.69 -5.82 -2.84
C GLN A 29 -8.84 -4.76 -3.56
N TRP A 30 -7.58 -4.57 -3.16
CA TRP A 30 -6.69 -3.70 -3.92
C TRP A 30 -6.46 -4.26 -5.32
N LYS A 31 -6.75 -3.43 -6.33
CA LYS A 31 -6.43 -3.70 -7.75
C LYS A 31 -4.90 -3.57 -7.96
N GLY A 32 -4.46 -3.23 -9.17
CA GLY A 32 -3.03 -3.05 -9.48
C GLY A 32 -2.36 -1.95 -8.64
N VAL A 33 -3.11 -0.89 -8.30
CA VAL A 33 -2.67 0.23 -7.48
C VAL A 33 -3.40 0.19 -6.13
N ILE A 34 -2.65 0.26 -5.02
CA ILE A 34 -3.26 0.31 -3.68
C ILE A 34 -3.99 1.64 -3.49
N PRO A 35 -4.98 1.80 -2.60
CA PRO A 35 -5.62 3.11 -2.35
C PRO A 35 -4.64 4.13 -1.73
N GLU A 36 -4.88 5.43 -1.94
CA GLU A 36 -4.06 6.49 -1.35
C GLU A 36 -3.97 6.40 0.17
N ARG A 37 -5.12 6.17 0.84
CA ARG A 37 -5.17 5.96 2.30
C ARG A 37 -4.25 4.83 2.76
N ALA A 38 -4.23 3.71 2.04
CA ALA A 38 -3.34 2.60 2.35
C ALA A 38 -1.88 2.97 2.08
N ALA A 39 -1.60 3.66 0.96
CA ALA A 39 -0.25 4.08 0.61
C ALA A 39 0.36 5.06 1.62
N LEU A 40 -0.45 5.96 2.21
CA LEU A 40 -0.03 6.85 3.29
C LEU A 40 0.28 6.09 4.57
N LEU A 41 -0.57 5.14 4.97
CA LEU A 41 -0.33 4.29 6.14
C LEU A 41 0.96 3.47 5.95
N VAL A 42 1.13 2.83 4.79
CA VAL A 42 2.37 2.13 4.42
C VAL A 42 3.57 3.05 4.51
N HIS A 43 3.48 4.27 4.00
CA HIS A 43 4.58 5.23 4.04
C HIS A 43 4.98 5.59 5.48
N GLN A 44 4.01 5.78 6.38
CA GLN A 44 4.26 6.01 7.80
C GLN A 44 4.91 4.79 8.47
N ILE A 45 4.38 3.59 8.25
CA ILE A 45 4.88 2.36 8.88
C ILE A 45 6.28 2.01 8.38
N THR A 46 6.52 2.19 7.08
CA THR A 46 7.83 1.97 6.47
C THR A 46 8.82 3.10 6.75
N LYS A 47 8.44 4.14 7.53
CA LYS A 47 9.24 5.33 7.83
C LYS A 47 9.90 5.92 6.57
N GLY A 48 9.15 5.96 5.47
CA GLY A 48 9.65 6.49 4.19
C GLY A 48 10.51 5.54 3.36
N LYS A 49 10.70 4.27 3.76
CA LYS A 49 11.45 3.28 2.96
C LYS A 49 10.76 2.94 1.64
N LEU A 50 9.43 2.93 1.60
CA LEU A 50 8.71 2.74 0.34
C LEU A 50 8.50 4.08 -0.37
N LYS A 51 9.03 4.17 -1.59
CA LYS A 51 8.77 5.30 -2.49
C LYS A 51 7.26 5.39 -2.79
N TYR A 52 6.63 6.32 -2.09
CA TYR A 52 5.27 6.76 -2.38
C TYR A 52 5.31 7.59 -3.67
N SER A 53 5.09 6.94 -4.81
CA SER A 53 4.85 7.67 -6.06
C SER A 53 3.41 8.19 -6.06
N LYS A 54 3.28 9.46 -5.68
CA LYS A 54 2.03 10.26 -5.70
C LYS A 54 1.47 10.38 -7.13
N ASP A 55 2.31 10.18 -8.14
CA ASP A 55 1.95 10.11 -9.57
C ASP A 55 0.89 9.05 -9.90
N PHE A 56 0.80 7.95 -9.14
CA PHE A 56 -0.26 6.96 -9.35
C PHE A 56 -1.65 7.41 -8.86
N TYR A 57 -1.70 8.43 -8.00
CA TYR A 57 -2.94 8.95 -7.38
C TYR A 57 -3.30 10.34 -7.85
N LYS A 58 -2.42 10.99 -8.61
CA LYS A 58 -2.68 12.28 -9.23
C LYS A 58 -3.74 12.07 -10.31
N LYS A 59 -4.99 12.04 -9.87
CA LYS A 59 -6.15 12.17 -10.74
C LYS A 59 -5.95 13.51 -11.46
N ILE A 60 -5.85 13.42 -12.78
CA ILE A 60 -5.75 14.55 -13.71
C ILE A 60 -6.84 15.56 -13.31
N ALA A 61 -6.42 16.80 -13.06
CA ALA A 61 -7.31 17.94 -12.86
C ALA A 61 -8.04 18.27 -14.17
#